data_AF-A0A2H0CV99-F1
#
_entry.id   AF-A0A2H0CV99-F1
#
_cell.length_a   1.000
_cell.length_b   1.000
_cell.length_c   1.000
_cell.angle_alpha   90.00
_cell.angle_beta   90.00
_cell.angle_gamma   90.00
#
_symmetry.space_group_name_H-M   'P 1'
#
loop_
_entity.id
_entity.type
_entity.pdbx_description
1 polymer ?
#
loop_
_entity_poly.entity_id
_entity_poly.type
_entity_poly.pdbx_seq_one_letter_code
_entity_poly.pdbx_strand_id
1 'polypeptide(L)'
;MPLWRTFVADRIVLAFILFWILFIYLLRPDGPIGWQDEKLFDGGWWIDTSAHLISGIVGGCNIIYIIRRYVLHGIFRISGFPFLVIITIGAMGGFAFLWEYGELIHDMTLVDPCRNPLLIAQKAKLDTWIDWSLTGIIGPLLASIGYKIRDMWYERYYPEGHLKEFHAELKSDIRHIGIKIDMLRKRHGHHHVRPILRMFQKTLRHFKKHPPT
;
A
#
# COMPACT_ATOMS: atom_id res chain seq x y z
N MET A 1 -20.02 -13.88 4.63
CA MET A 1 -20.03 -12.53 4.04
C MET A 1 -21.21 -12.45 3.08
N PRO A 2 -21.95 -11.34 3.03
CA PRO A 2 -23.03 -11.20 2.05
C PRO A 2 -22.45 -11.12 0.62
N LEU A 3 -23.08 -11.82 -0.33
CA LEU A 3 -22.64 -11.98 -1.73
C LEU A 3 -22.33 -10.67 -2.48
N TRP A 4 -23.00 -9.58 -2.12
CA TRP A 4 -22.73 -8.26 -2.72
C TRP A 4 -21.35 -7.70 -2.32
N ARG A 5 -20.84 -8.02 -1.11
CA ARG A 5 -19.51 -7.59 -0.66
C ARG A 5 -18.36 -8.35 -1.29
N THR A 6 -18.59 -9.56 -1.81
CA THR A 6 -17.60 -10.31 -2.61
C THR A 6 -17.63 -9.81 -4.05
N PHE A 7 -18.82 -9.62 -4.62
CA PHE A 7 -18.97 -9.09 -5.98
C PHE A 7 -18.37 -7.70 -6.21
N VAL A 8 -18.55 -6.76 -5.27
CA VAL A 8 -17.92 -5.43 -5.33
C VAL A 8 -16.40 -5.53 -5.16
N ALA A 9 -15.94 -6.48 -4.34
CA ALA A 9 -14.52 -6.70 -4.11
C ALA A 9 -13.81 -7.21 -5.37
N ASP A 10 -14.42 -8.17 -6.07
CA ASP A 10 -13.87 -8.76 -7.28
C ASP A 10 -13.79 -7.74 -8.42
N ARG A 11 -14.77 -6.82 -8.51
CA ARG A 11 -14.75 -5.71 -9.49
C ARG A 11 -13.64 -4.70 -9.20
N ILE A 12 -13.38 -4.38 -7.93
CA ILE A 12 -12.29 -3.46 -7.54
C ILE A 12 -10.94 -4.10 -7.88
N VAL A 13 -10.75 -5.38 -7.56
CA VAL A 13 -9.53 -6.13 -7.91
C VAL A 13 -9.35 -6.19 -9.42
N LEU A 14 -10.40 -6.48 -10.19
CA LEU A 14 -10.35 -6.47 -11.65
C LEU A 14 -9.99 -5.09 -12.20
N ALA A 15 -10.58 -4.01 -11.67
CA ALA A 15 -10.25 -2.65 -12.08
C ALA A 15 -8.77 -2.31 -11.82
N PHE A 16 -8.22 -2.77 -10.68
CA PHE A 16 -6.80 -2.63 -10.39
C PHE A 16 -5.91 -3.41 -11.34
N ILE A 17 -6.27 -4.65 -11.67
CA ILE A 17 -5.52 -5.46 -12.65
C ILE A 17 -5.55 -4.78 -14.02
N LEU A 18 -6.72 -4.33 -14.47
CA LEU A 18 -6.87 -3.64 -15.75
C LEU A 18 -6.08 -2.32 -15.79
N PHE A 19 -6.09 -1.56 -14.69
CA PHE A 19 -5.26 -0.36 -14.55
C PHE A 19 -3.78 -0.69 -14.74
N TRP A 20 -3.25 -1.69 -14.02
CA TRP A 20 -1.82 -2.02 -14.12
C TRP A 20 -1.42 -2.58 -15.49
N ILE A 21 -2.27 -3.39 -16.12
CA ILE A 21 -2.03 -3.86 -17.49
C ILE A 21 -1.98 -2.67 -18.45
N LEU A 22 -2.95 -1.76 -18.36
CA LEU A 22 -2.99 -0.58 -19.22
C LEU A 22 -1.81 0.36 -18.94
N PHE A 23 -1.48 0.59 -17.68
CA PHE A 23 -0.36 1.42 -17.25
C PHE A 23 0.96 0.91 -17.83
N ILE A 24 1.26 -0.38 -17.62
CA ILE A 24 2.47 -1.02 -18.16
C ILE A 24 2.46 -1.00 -19.69
N TYR A 25 1.32 -1.27 -20.34
CA TYR A 25 1.23 -1.25 -21.80
C TYR A 25 1.51 0.14 -22.38
N LEU A 26 0.97 1.19 -21.76
CA LEU A 26 1.11 2.57 -22.21
C LEU A 26 2.52 3.12 -21.98
N LEU A 27 3.09 2.83 -20.80
CA LEU A 27 4.30 3.46 -20.26
C LEU A 27 5.50 2.53 -20.23
N ARG A 28 5.42 1.33 -20.81
CA ARG A 28 6.65 0.57 -21.09
C ARG A 28 7.55 1.39 -22.02
N PRO A 29 8.87 1.15 -21.99
CA PRO A 29 9.82 1.89 -22.83
C PRO A 29 9.44 1.90 -24.33
N ASP A 30 8.92 0.79 -24.87
CA ASP A 30 8.45 0.62 -26.25
C ASP A 30 6.92 0.84 -26.41
N GLY A 31 6.32 1.52 -25.44
CA GLY A 31 4.90 1.75 -25.36
C GLY A 31 4.43 2.88 -26.28
N PRO A 32 3.11 3.03 -26.48
CA PRO A 32 2.53 4.13 -27.24
C PRO A 32 2.92 5.53 -26.75
N ILE A 33 3.26 5.67 -25.46
CA ILE A 33 3.68 6.95 -24.88
C ILE A 33 5.20 7.11 -24.95
N GLY A 34 5.97 6.01 -24.77
CA GLY A 34 7.41 5.92 -25.01
C GLY A 34 8.27 7.03 -24.39
N TRP A 35 8.93 6.79 -23.26
CA TRP A 35 9.67 7.81 -22.50
C TRP A 35 11.21 7.76 -22.66
N GLN A 36 11.75 6.91 -23.55
CA GLN A 36 13.18 6.57 -23.59
C GLN A 36 14.16 7.70 -23.98
N ASP A 37 13.69 8.81 -24.53
CA ASP A 37 14.54 9.91 -25.01
C ASP A 37 14.19 11.28 -24.41
N GLU A 38 13.37 11.30 -23.36
CA GLU A 38 12.86 12.53 -22.77
C GLU A 38 13.95 13.22 -21.92
N LYS A 39 13.99 14.55 -21.98
CA LYS A 39 14.91 15.39 -21.21
C LYS A 39 14.18 15.90 -19.97
N LEU A 40 14.87 15.93 -18.84
CA LEU A 40 14.37 16.62 -17.63
C LEU A 40 13.62 17.92 -17.96
N PHE A 41 12.39 18.00 -17.47
CA PHE A 41 11.45 19.12 -17.62
C PHE A 41 10.81 19.33 -19.00
N ASP A 42 11.02 18.44 -19.97
CA ASP A 42 10.25 18.47 -21.21
C ASP A 42 8.88 17.78 -21.07
N GLY A 43 8.13 17.74 -22.17
CA GLY A 43 6.76 17.26 -22.17
C GLY A 43 6.63 15.79 -21.75
N GLY A 44 7.48 14.90 -22.27
CA GLY A 44 7.40 13.49 -21.91
C GLY A 44 7.96 13.22 -20.52
N TRP A 45 8.96 13.99 -20.06
CA TRP A 45 9.38 13.93 -18.66
C TRP A 45 8.22 14.21 -17.69
N TRP A 46 7.45 15.28 -17.92
CA TRP A 46 6.29 15.57 -17.07
C TRP A 46 5.20 14.49 -17.13
N ILE A 47 5.02 13.85 -18.28
CA ILE A 47 4.07 12.75 -18.44
C ILE A 47 4.53 11.55 -17.60
N ASP A 48 5.80 11.21 -17.67
CA ASP A 48 6.42 10.11 -16.95
C ASP A 48 6.41 10.35 -15.42
N THR A 49 6.90 11.51 -14.98
CA THR A 49 6.86 11.94 -13.57
C THR A 49 5.42 11.95 -13.02
N SER A 50 4.44 12.37 -13.82
CA SER A 50 3.02 12.33 -13.42
C SER A 50 2.52 10.89 -13.29
N ALA A 51 2.95 10.00 -14.19
CA ALA A 51 2.63 8.59 -14.13
C ALA A 51 3.20 7.91 -12.89
N HIS A 52 4.41 8.25 -12.46
CA HIS A 52 5.00 7.81 -11.19
C HIS A 52 4.17 8.26 -9.97
N LEU A 53 3.69 9.50 -9.96
CA LEU A 53 2.80 9.95 -8.89
C LEU A 53 1.46 9.19 -8.89
N ILE A 54 0.84 9.02 -10.06
CA ILE A 54 -0.43 8.31 -10.20
C ILE A 54 -0.27 6.83 -9.79
N SER A 55 0.80 6.17 -10.22
CA SER A 55 1.09 4.79 -9.87
C SER A 55 1.34 4.63 -8.37
N GLY A 56 2.04 5.59 -7.74
CA GLY A 56 2.19 5.68 -6.29
C GLY A 56 0.86 5.75 -5.54
N ILE A 57 -0.06 6.61 -6.00
CA ILE A 57 -1.40 6.77 -5.39
C ILE A 57 -2.26 5.53 -5.59
N VAL A 58 -2.34 5.01 -6.82
CA VAL A 58 -3.17 3.85 -7.15
C VAL A 58 -2.62 2.58 -6.47
N GLY A 59 -1.32 2.35 -6.54
CA GLY A 59 -0.65 1.25 -5.83
C GLY A 59 -0.84 1.33 -4.32
N GLY A 60 -0.73 2.53 -3.74
CA GLY A 60 -1.07 2.76 -2.33
C GLY A 60 -2.51 2.38 -2.00
N CYS A 61 -3.48 2.79 -2.83
CA CYS A 61 -4.88 2.39 -2.68
C CYS A 61 -5.05 0.87 -2.76
N ASN A 62 -4.36 0.19 -3.68
CA ASN A 62 -4.41 -1.26 -3.83
C ASN A 62 -3.89 -1.96 -2.58
N ILE A 63 -2.75 -1.51 -2.05
CA ILE A 63 -2.15 -2.08 -0.85
C ILE A 63 -3.07 -1.87 0.36
N ILE A 64 -3.61 -0.66 0.55
CA ILE A 64 -4.58 -0.38 1.62
C ILE A 64 -5.79 -1.31 1.49
N TYR A 65 -6.32 -1.47 0.27
CA TYR A 65 -7.43 -2.36 -0.01
C TYR A 65 -7.11 -3.82 0.33
N ILE A 66 -5.96 -4.33 -0.14
CA ILE A 66 -5.50 -5.71 0.10
C ILE A 66 -5.25 -5.97 1.58
N ILE A 67 -4.62 -5.02 2.27
CA ILE A 67 -4.35 -5.10 3.71
C ILE A 67 -5.66 -5.20 4.49
N ARG A 68 -6.64 -4.33 4.19
CA ARG A 68 -7.94 -4.35 4.86
C ARG A 68 -8.72 -5.62 4.58
N ARG A 69 -8.58 -6.18 3.38
CA ARG A 69 -9.46 -7.26 2.91
C ARG A 69 -8.90 -8.66 3.14
N TYR A 70 -7.60 -8.86 2.95
CA TYR A 70 -7.01 -10.20 2.80
C TYR A 70 -5.85 -10.50 3.75
N VAL A 71 -5.00 -9.52 4.07
CA VAL A 71 -3.70 -9.84 4.71
C VAL A 71 -3.74 -9.69 6.23
N LEU A 72 -4.35 -8.62 6.74
CA LEU A 72 -4.20 -8.24 8.15
C LEU A 72 -5.55 -8.14 8.85
N HIS A 73 -6.31 -9.25 8.91
CA HIS A 73 -7.51 -9.43 9.75
C HIS A 73 -7.28 -8.96 11.22
N GLY A 74 -7.20 -7.65 11.46
CA GLY A 74 -7.04 -7.00 12.77
C GLY A 74 -5.70 -6.42 13.18
N ILE A 75 -4.58 -6.81 12.57
CA ILE A 75 -3.26 -6.29 13.01
C ILE A 75 -3.19 -4.77 12.81
N PHE A 76 -3.86 -4.28 11.77
CA PHE A 76 -3.92 -2.87 11.45
C PHE A 76 -4.52 -1.99 12.58
N ARG A 77 -5.51 -2.50 13.33
CA ARG A 77 -6.11 -1.73 14.43
C ARG A 77 -5.22 -1.64 15.68
N ILE A 78 -4.34 -2.61 15.88
CA ILE A 78 -3.42 -2.62 17.03
C ILE A 78 -2.26 -1.66 16.75
N SER A 79 -1.76 -1.63 15.52
CA SER A 79 -0.61 -0.82 15.13
C SER A 79 -0.99 0.60 14.65
N GLY A 80 -2.27 0.83 14.30
CA GLY A 80 -2.82 2.15 14.01
C GLY A 80 -2.43 2.74 12.66
N PHE A 81 -2.89 3.97 12.39
CA PHE A 81 -2.63 4.70 11.14
C PHE A 81 -1.13 4.81 10.75
N PRO A 82 -0.19 5.08 11.68
CA PRO A 82 1.24 5.14 11.34
C PRO A 82 1.76 3.84 10.72
N PHE A 83 1.27 2.69 11.19
CA PHE A 83 1.63 1.41 10.60
C PHE A 83 1.08 1.23 9.18
N LEU A 84 -0.12 1.76 8.87
CA LEU A 84 -0.64 1.79 7.48
C LEU A 84 0.34 2.50 6.57
N VAL A 85 0.79 3.68 7.02
CA VAL A 85 1.64 4.55 6.23
C VAL A 85 2.97 3.83 5.97
N ILE A 86 3.59 3.30 7.03
CA ILE A 86 4.88 2.59 6.92
C ILE A 86 4.79 1.38 5.99
N ILE A 87 3.76 0.54 6.12
CA ILE A 87 3.66 -0.66 5.29
C ILE A 87 3.32 -0.32 3.83
N THR A 88 2.51 0.71 3.59
CA THR A 88 2.15 1.14 2.24
C THR A 88 3.34 1.79 1.54
N ILE A 89 4.07 2.69 2.23
CA ILE A 89 5.33 3.26 1.75
C ILE A 89 6.38 2.17 1.55
N GLY A 90 6.52 1.23 2.49
CA GLY A 90 7.51 0.15 2.37
C GLY A 90 7.26 -0.75 1.15
N ALA A 91 6.00 -1.14 0.93
CA ALA A 91 5.63 -1.96 -0.23
C ALA A 91 5.78 -1.20 -1.56
N MET A 92 5.33 0.06 -1.62
CA MET A 92 5.47 0.87 -2.84
C MET A 92 6.90 1.33 -3.10
N GLY A 93 7.69 1.60 -2.06
CA GLY A 93 9.12 1.90 -2.18
C GLY A 93 9.91 0.71 -2.70
N GLY A 94 9.55 -0.52 -2.28
CA GLY A 94 10.09 -1.74 -2.86
C GLY A 94 9.71 -1.93 -4.33
N PHE A 95 8.44 -1.66 -4.69
CA PHE A 95 8.00 -1.66 -6.09
C PHE A 95 8.74 -0.62 -6.93
N ALA A 96 8.81 0.63 -6.47
CA ALA A 96 9.52 1.71 -7.15
C ALA A 96 11.00 1.37 -7.35
N PHE A 97 11.66 0.80 -6.34
CA PHE A 97 13.04 0.35 -6.48
C PHE A 97 13.20 -0.72 -7.56
N LEU A 98 12.31 -1.71 -7.61
CA LEU A 98 12.35 -2.76 -8.63
C LEU A 98 12.06 -2.23 -10.04
N TRP A 99 11.18 -1.25 -10.15
CA TRP A 99 10.82 -0.60 -11.41
C TRP A 99 12.03 0.18 -11.97
N GLU A 100 12.57 1.13 -11.19
CA GLU A 100 13.76 1.91 -11.55
C GLU A 100 14.98 1.02 -11.84
N TYR A 101 15.15 -0.06 -11.08
CA TYR A 101 16.23 -1.01 -11.32
C TYR A 101 16.02 -1.78 -12.65
N GLY A 102 14.77 -2.09 -13.00
CA GLY A 102 14.42 -2.68 -14.29
C GLY A 102 14.68 -1.73 -15.46
N GLU A 103 14.34 -0.44 -15.30
CA GLU A 103 14.63 0.63 -16.26
C GLU A 103 16.12 0.81 -16.46
N LEU A 104 16.89 0.88 -15.36
CA LEU A 104 18.35 0.95 -15.42
C LEU A 104 18.95 -0.22 -16.21
N ILE A 105 18.46 -1.45 -15.99
CA ILE A 105 18.92 -2.63 -16.75
C ILE A 105 18.56 -2.48 -18.24
N HIS A 106 17.35 -2.04 -18.55
CA HIS A 106 16.89 -1.82 -19.93
C HIS A 106 17.76 -0.77 -20.62
N ASP A 107 18.02 0.37 -19.98
CA ASP A 107 18.86 1.45 -20.51
C ASP A 107 20.29 0.97 -20.76
N MET A 108 20.87 0.17 -19.85
CA MET A 108 22.19 -0.42 -20.05
C MET A 108 22.29 -1.29 -21.32
N THR A 109 21.17 -1.82 -21.83
CA THR A 109 21.17 -2.56 -23.11
C THR A 109 21.18 -1.65 -24.35
N LEU A 110 20.93 -0.35 -24.19
CA LEU A 110 20.69 0.61 -25.28
C LEU A 110 21.76 1.72 -25.38
N VAL A 111 22.57 1.98 -24.35
CA VAL A 111 23.52 3.12 -24.35
C VAL A 111 24.79 2.86 -25.18
N ASP A 112 25.03 3.74 -26.15
CA ASP A 112 26.29 3.90 -26.90
C ASP A 112 27.33 4.72 -26.07
N PRO A 113 28.55 4.20 -25.80
CA PRO A 113 29.50 4.76 -24.82
C PRO A 113 30.06 6.17 -25.09
N CYS A 114 29.73 6.83 -26.20
CA CYS A 114 30.36 8.10 -26.61
C CYS A 114 29.64 9.40 -26.17
N ARG A 115 28.46 9.34 -25.53
CA ARG A 115 27.77 10.55 -25.04
C ARG A 115 28.24 10.92 -23.63
N ASN A 116 28.60 12.19 -23.43
CA ASN A 116 29.21 12.75 -22.21
C ASN A 116 28.60 12.19 -20.90
N PRO A 117 29.27 11.21 -20.26
CA PRO A 117 28.63 10.31 -19.30
C PRO A 117 28.29 10.97 -17.97
N LEU A 118 29.00 12.04 -17.59
CA LEU A 118 28.82 12.69 -16.29
C LEU A 118 27.51 13.49 -16.22
N LEU A 119 27.18 14.25 -17.25
CA LEU A 119 25.94 15.04 -17.31
C LEU A 119 24.72 14.13 -17.47
N ILE A 120 24.84 13.03 -18.21
CA ILE A 120 23.77 12.04 -18.38
C ILE A 120 23.55 11.30 -17.06
N ALA A 121 24.61 10.86 -16.38
CA ALA A 121 24.50 10.20 -15.08
C ALA A 121 23.90 11.10 -13.99
N GLN A 122 24.20 12.40 -13.99
CA GLN A 122 23.60 13.35 -13.04
C GLN A 122 22.12 13.59 -13.32
N LYS A 123 21.73 13.68 -14.60
CA LYS A 123 20.32 13.83 -14.98
C LYS A 123 19.51 12.58 -14.64
N ALA A 124 20.00 11.40 -15.04
CA ALA A 124 19.40 10.11 -14.70
C ALA A 124 19.29 9.92 -13.18
N LYS A 125 20.30 10.36 -12.40
CA LYS A 125 20.24 10.25 -10.94
C LYS A 125 19.17 11.13 -10.30
N LEU A 126 18.95 12.34 -10.81
CA LEU A 126 17.92 13.24 -10.28
C LEU A 126 16.52 12.71 -10.62
N ASP A 127 16.35 12.26 -11.86
CA ASP A 127 15.14 11.68 -12.42
C ASP A 127 14.65 10.48 -11.59
N THR A 128 15.46 9.43 -11.53
CA THR A 128 15.24 8.24 -10.70
C THR A 128 14.93 8.57 -9.24
N TRP A 129 15.53 9.63 -8.68
CA TRP A 129 15.24 10.05 -7.31
C TRP A 129 13.83 10.65 -7.17
N ILE A 130 13.42 11.46 -8.13
CA ILE A 130 12.09 12.07 -8.18
C ILE A 130 11.05 10.97 -8.36
N ASP A 131 11.24 10.09 -9.31
CA ASP A 131 10.29 9.02 -9.66
C ASP A 131 10.15 7.99 -8.54
N TRP A 132 11.26 7.62 -7.91
CA TRP A 132 11.25 6.80 -6.71
C TRP A 132 10.52 7.49 -5.54
N SER A 133 10.72 8.80 -5.35
CA SER A 133 10.05 9.57 -4.29
C SER A 133 8.55 9.70 -4.53
N LEU A 134 8.13 9.95 -5.77
CA LEU A 134 6.73 10.08 -6.14
C LEU A 134 5.99 8.75 -6.03
N THR A 135 6.58 7.68 -6.58
CA THR A 135 6.00 6.34 -6.58
C THR A 135 6.04 5.69 -5.20
N GLY A 136 7.20 5.78 -4.52
CA GLY A 136 7.48 5.03 -3.30
C GLY A 136 7.06 5.73 -2.01
N ILE A 137 7.00 7.07 -1.99
CA ILE A 137 6.80 7.83 -0.75
C ILE A 137 5.56 8.74 -0.85
N ILE A 138 5.57 9.71 -1.77
CA ILE A 138 4.58 10.79 -1.83
C ILE A 138 3.20 10.23 -2.21
N GLY A 139 3.09 9.49 -3.32
CA GLY A 139 1.82 8.90 -3.76
C GLY A 139 1.18 7.98 -2.72
N PRO A 140 1.91 7.01 -2.13
CA PRO A 140 1.40 6.12 -1.09
C PRO A 140 1.00 6.86 0.20
N LEU A 141 1.71 7.94 0.54
CA LEU A 141 1.35 8.82 1.66
C LEU A 141 0.02 9.54 1.37
N LEU A 142 -0.15 10.10 0.17
CA LEU A 142 -1.41 10.73 -0.25
C LEU A 142 -2.57 9.74 -0.23
N ALA A 143 -2.36 8.50 -0.70
CA ALA A 143 -3.37 7.44 -0.61
C ALA A 143 -3.76 7.13 0.84
N SER A 144 -2.78 7.05 1.74
CA SER A 144 -3.01 6.83 3.17
C SER A 144 -3.78 7.98 3.82
N ILE A 145 -3.42 9.23 3.52
CA ILE A 145 -4.14 10.42 4.00
C ILE A 145 -5.58 10.43 3.46
N GLY A 146 -5.76 10.19 2.16
CA GLY A 146 -7.07 10.11 1.52
C GLY A 146 -7.95 9.04 2.16
N TYR A 147 -7.37 7.88 2.48
CA TYR A 147 -8.03 6.84 3.25
C TYR A 147 -8.48 7.34 4.64
N LYS A 148 -7.60 8.01 5.39
CA LYS A 148 -7.92 8.54 6.72
C LYS A 148 -9.05 9.58 6.66
N ILE A 149 -9.00 10.48 5.68
CA ILE A 149 -10.06 11.46 5.45
C ILE A 149 -11.38 10.74 5.14
N ARG A 150 -11.37 9.78 4.21
CA ARG A 150 -12.56 8.98 3.87
C ARG A 150 -13.15 8.29 5.10
N ASP A 151 -12.31 7.76 5.98
CA ASP A 151 -12.71 7.07 7.21
C ASP A 151 -13.41 8.05 8.18
N MET A 152 -12.82 9.22 8.41
CA MET A 152 -13.42 10.29 9.23
C MET A 152 -14.77 10.78 8.66
N TRP A 153 -14.87 10.90 7.34
CA TRP A 153 -16.14 11.22 6.68
C TRP A 153 -17.17 10.10 6.88
N TYR A 154 -16.77 8.85 6.71
CA TYR A 154 -17.68 7.73 6.86
C TYR A 154 -18.20 7.60 8.30
N GLU A 155 -17.35 7.82 9.30
CA GLU A 155 -17.73 7.88 10.71
C GLU A 155 -18.74 9.00 10.98
N ARG A 156 -18.51 10.19 10.44
CA ARG A 156 -19.38 11.35 10.65
C ARG A 156 -20.77 11.20 10.03
N TYR A 157 -20.84 10.72 8.78
CA TYR A 157 -22.09 10.69 8.02
C TYR A 157 -22.83 9.35 8.10
N TYR A 158 -22.13 8.26 8.45
CA TYR A 158 -22.72 6.93 8.57
C TYR A 158 -22.28 6.23 9.87
N PRO A 159 -22.54 6.84 11.04
CA PRO A 159 -22.01 6.37 12.33
C PRO A 159 -22.45 4.94 12.67
N GLU A 160 -23.71 4.57 12.40
CA GLU A 160 -24.20 3.22 12.65
C GLU A 160 -23.55 2.18 11.72
N GLY A 161 -23.34 2.54 10.46
CA GLY A 161 -22.64 1.70 9.47
C GLY A 161 -21.18 1.49 9.85
N HIS A 162 -20.51 2.57 10.24
CA HIS A 162 -19.14 2.56 10.76
C HIS A 162 -19.02 1.70 12.02
N LEU A 163 -19.91 1.86 13.00
CA LEU A 163 -19.89 1.09 14.25
C LEU A 163 -20.17 -0.41 14.02
N LYS A 164 -21.06 -0.74 13.08
CA LYS A 164 -21.35 -2.13 12.70
C LYS A 164 -20.15 -2.79 12.02
N GLU A 165 -19.50 -2.08 11.11
CA GLU A 165 -18.27 -2.55 10.47
C GLU A 165 -17.14 -2.69 11.50
N PHE A 166 -17.01 -1.71 12.40
CA PHE A 166 -16.07 -1.73 13.51
C PHE A 166 -16.24 -2.97 14.39
N HIS A 167 -17.46 -3.30 14.79
CA HIS A 167 -17.74 -4.49 15.59
C HIS A 167 -17.47 -5.80 14.85
N ALA A 168 -17.83 -5.87 13.57
CA ALA A 168 -17.57 -7.06 12.75
C ALA A 168 -16.07 -7.34 12.59
N GLU A 169 -15.29 -6.29 12.36
CA GLU A 169 -13.83 -6.34 12.31
C GLU A 169 -13.25 -6.75 13.68
N LEU A 170 -13.62 -6.06 14.77
CA LEU A 170 -13.12 -6.37 16.12
C LEU A 170 -13.37 -7.84 16.52
N LYS A 171 -14.53 -8.39 16.15
CA LYS A 171 -14.86 -9.80 16.40
C LYS A 171 -13.94 -10.74 15.60
N SER A 172 -13.59 -10.37 14.37
CA SER A 172 -12.62 -11.11 13.55
C SER A 172 -11.23 -11.09 14.20
N ASP A 173 -10.81 -9.93 14.70
CA ASP A 173 -9.49 -9.72 15.31
C ASP A 173 -9.32 -10.57 16.57
N ILE A 174 -10.33 -10.55 17.45
CA ILE A 174 -10.37 -11.39 18.65
C ILE A 174 -10.26 -12.87 18.29
N ARG A 175 -10.97 -13.30 17.23
CA ARG A 175 -10.91 -14.69 16.76
C ARG A 175 -9.53 -15.05 16.24
N HIS A 176 -8.90 -14.19 15.43
CA HIS A 176 -7.57 -14.42 14.88
C HIS A 176 -6.49 -14.48 15.97
N ILE A 177 -6.55 -13.56 16.94
CA ILE A 177 -5.64 -13.56 18.09
C ILE A 177 -5.85 -14.81 18.94
N GLY A 178 -7.10 -15.24 19.15
CA GLY A 178 -7.43 -16.49 19.83
C GLY A 178 -6.81 -17.71 19.13
N ILE A 179 -6.88 -17.77 17.80
CA ILE A 179 -6.26 -18.84 16.99
C ILE A 179 -4.73 -18.81 17.15
N LYS A 180 -4.09 -17.63 17.05
CA LYS A 180 -2.63 -17.50 17.25
C LYS A 180 -2.19 -17.92 18.66
N ILE A 181 -2.96 -17.54 19.68
CA ILE A 181 -2.74 -17.95 21.07
C ILE A 181 -2.86 -19.47 21.21
N ASP A 182 -3.86 -20.10 20.58
CA ASP A 182 -4.03 -21.55 20.61
C ASP A 182 -2.91 -22.29 19.88
N MET A 183 -2.47 -21.78 18.72
CA MET A 183 -1.31 -22.30 17.99
C MET A 183 -0.02 -22.19 18.81
N LEU A 184 0.24 -21.03 19.43
CA LEU A 184 1.39 -20.83 20.31
C LEU A 184 1.35 -21.75 21.53
N ARG A 185 0.16 -21.96 22.12
CA ARG A 185 -0.05 -22.87 23.25
C ARG A 185 0.25 -24.31 22.86
N LYS A 186 -0.16 -24.75 21.66
CA LYS A 186 0.15 -26.07 21.11
C LYS A 186 1.64 -26.26 20.83
N ARG A 187 2.35 -25.21 20.39
CA ARG A 187 3.75 -25.29 19.96
C ARG A 187 4.78 -25.09 21.08
N HIS A 188 4.47 -24.26 22.07
CA HIS A 188 5.43 -23.85 23.12
C HIS A 188 4.93 -24.14 24.56
N GLY A 189 3.77 -24.76 24.72
CA GLY A 189 3.19 -25.06 26.02
C GLY A 189 2.58 -23.84 26.72
N HIS A 190 1.79 -24.11 27.77
CA HIS A 190 0.97 -23.11 28.47
C HIS A 190 1.75 -21.98 29.15
N HIS A 191 2.99 -22.25 29.58
CA HIS A 191 3.77 -21.30 30.39
C HIS A 191 4.19 -20.04 29.62
N HIS A 192 4.49 -20.16 28.32
CA HIS A 192 4.92 -19.01 27.50
C HIS A 192 3.76 -18.12 27.02
N VAL A 193 2.53 -18.62 27.04
CA VAL A 193 1.36 -17.90 26.49
C VAL A 193 0.57 -17.15 27.56
N ARG A 194 0.68 -17.56 28.83
CA ARG A 194 0.02 -16.91 29.99
C ARG A 194 0.24 -15.39 30.09
N PRO A 195 1.46 -14.85 29.90
CA PRO A 195 1.71 -13.40 29.95
C PRO A 195 0.96 -12.64 28.85
N ILE A 196 0.98 -13.17 27.63
CA ILE A 196 0.32 -12.60 26.45
C ILE A 196 -1.20 -12.61 26.64
N LEU A 197 -1.76 -13.72 27.13
CA LEU A 197 -3.18 -13.85 27.47
C LEU A 197 -3.63 -12.84 28.53
N ARG A 198 -2.84 -12.65 29.59
CA ARG A 198 -3.13 -11.66 30.64
C ARG A 198 -3.12 -10.24 30.09
N MET A 199 -2.16 -9.93 29.24
CA MET A 199 -2.06 -8.61 28.60
C MET A 199 -3.25 -8.36 27.67
N PHE A 200 -3.61 -9.32 26.84
CA PHE A 200 -4.79 -9.24 25.96
C PHE A 200 -6.10 -9.09 26.73
N GLN A 201 -6.29 -9.87 27.81
CA GLN A 201 -7.46 -9.74 28.68
C GLN A 201 -7.53 -8.39 29.38
N LYS A 202 -6.39 -7.82 29.78
CA LYS A 202 -6.32 -6.49 30.38
C LYS A 202 -6.75 -5.41 29.38
N THR A 203 -6.29 -5.50 28.14
CA THR A 203 -6.68 -4.61 27.04
C THR A 203 -8.17 -4.73 26.72
N LEU A 204 -8.72 -5.95 26.63
CA LEU A 204 -10.15 -6.16 26.41
C LEU A 204 -11.03 -5.58 27.54
N ARG A 205 -10.61 -5.75 28.80
CA ARG A 205 -11.33 -5.15 29.94
C ARG A 205 -11.28 -3.63 29.90
N HIS A 206 -10.16 -3.04 29.47
CA HIS A 206 -10.03 -1.61 29.31
C HIS A 206 -10.99 -1.07 28.23
N PHE A 207 -11.01 -1.68 27.04
CA PHE A 207 -11.98 -1.34 25.98
C PHE A 207 -13.44 -1.50 26.40
N LYS A 208 -13.76 -2.52 27.20
CA LYS A 208 -15.12 -2.73 27.71
C LYS A 208 -15.54 -1.66 28.71
N LYS A 209 -14.59 -1.08 29.45
CA LYS A 209 -14.81 -0.06 30.48
C LYS A 209 -14.77 1.37 29.92
N HIS A 210 -14.01 1.56 28.84
CA HIS A 210 -13.88 2.81 28.11
C HIS A 210 -14.12 2.51 26.62
N PRO A 211 -15.39 2.35 26.21
CA PRO A 211 -15.69 2.22 24.80
C PRO A 211 -15.18 3.48 24.08
N PRO A 212 -14.47 3.33 22.95
CA PRO A 212 -14.04 4.49 22.16
C PRO A 212 -15.29 5.26 21.72
N THR A 213 -15.32 6.55 22.05
CA THR A 213 -16.35 7.53 21.67
C THR A 213 -16.28 7.87 20.20
#